data_AF-A0A2P4PSH6-F1
#
_entry.id   AF-A0A2P4PSH6-F1
#
_cell.length_a   1.000
_cell.length_b   1.000
_cell.length_c   1.000
_cell.angle_alpha   90.00
_cell.angle_beta   90.00
_cell.angle_gamma   90.00
#
_symmetry.space_group_name_H-M   'P 1'
#
loop_
_entity.id
_entity.type
_entity.pdbx_description
1 polymer ?
#
loop_
_entity_poly.entity_id
_entity_poly.type
_entity_poly.pdbx_seq_one_letter_code
_entity_poly.pdbx_strand_id
1 'polypeptide(L)'
;MLQTIAKAATEHDNYNVMFVTNDQKTLEYLLDGDTESRMEIIYLGDLNKDVALSYLRKHKIDADTAEKIYEVVGGRIIDLSQAINHFERNDEDKNSLNDYLNMKTNSIFKKLDNHRYNKSHLEFLRNHAHQTFSRSESIRNGLLGYELDELESKNILTVAKNLKFTFGSPATKYVFDNLLQQ
;
A
#
# COMPACT_ATOMS: atom_id res chain seq x y z
N MET A 1 -11.50 5.55 23.52
CA MET A 1 -11.16 6.00 24.88
C MET A 1 -9.68 6.36 25.01
N LEU A 2 -8.73 5.43 24.83
CA LEU A 2 -7.30 5.73 24.95
C LEU A 2 -6.78 6.75 23.91
N GLN A 3 -7.16 6.59 22.65
CA GLN A 3 -6.80 7.53 21.56
C GLN A 3 -7.35 8.94 21.80
N THR A 4 -8.57 9.04 22.33
CA THR A 4 -9.20 10.33 22.68
C THR A 4 -8.47 11.03 23.82
N ILE A 5 -8.05 10.28 24.86
CA ILE A 5 -7.25 10.80 25.97
C ILE A 5 -5.88 11.25 25.46
N ALA A 6 -5.24 10.45 24.62
CA ALA A 6 -3.94 10.77 24.03
C ALA A 6 -4.03 11.99 23.10
N LYS A 7 -5.10 12.14 22.32
CA LYS A 7 -5.38 13.33 21.50
C LYS A 7 -5.55 14.57 22.38
N ALA A 8 -6.37 14.51 23.43
CA ALA A 8 -6.53 15.62 24.38
C ALA A 8 -5.22 15.98 25.09
N ALA A 9 -4.34 15.00 25.36
CA ALA A 9 -3.02 15.26 25.96
C ALA A 9 -2.11 16.09 25.04
N THR A 10 -2.20 15.94 23.72
CA THR A 10 -1.48 16.79 22.74
C THR A 10 -1.99 18.22 22.71
N GLU A 11 -3.23 18.48 23.15
CA GLU A 11 -3.78 19.84 23.27
C GLU A 11 -3.34 20.54 24.57
N HIS A 12 -2.74 19.82 25.52
CA HIS A 12 -2.39 20.34 26.84
C HIS A 12 -0.89 20.19 27.18
N ASP A 13 -0.05 19.77 26.22
CA ASP A 13 1.40 19.58 26.34
C ASP A 13 1.88 18.77 27.56
N ASN A 14 1.05 17.84 28.03
CA ASN A 14 1.34 17.12 29.28
C ASN A 14 2.39 16.00 29.09
N TYR A 15 2.43 15.34 27.93
CA TYR A 15 3.37 14.26 27.58
C TYR A 15 3.52 14.13 26.07
N ASN A 16 4.66 13.59 25.60
CA ASN A 16 4.86 13.24 24.19
C ASN A 16 4.01 12.03 23.80
N VAL A 17 3.25 12.13 22.71
CA VAL A 17 2.40 11.07 22.18
C VAL A 17 2.81 10.76 20.75
N MET A 18 3.01 9.48 20.44
CA MET A 18 3.23 9.01 19.07
C MET A 18 2.04 8.18 18.62
N PHE A 19 1.41 8.58 17.52
CA PHE A 19 0.39 7.80 16.84
C PHE A 19 0.99 7.13 15.60
N VAL A 20 0.66 5.87 15.40
CA VAL A 20 1.00 5.13 14.18
C VAL A 20 -0.31 4.67 13.55
N THR A 21 -0.57 5.13 12.34
CA THR A 21 -1.74 4.76 11.54
C THR A 21 -1.32 4.43 10.12
N ASN A 22 -2.08 3.55 9.47
CA ASN A 22 -1.93 3.20 8.06
C ASN A 22 -3.18 3.51 7.24
N ASP A 23 -4.23 4.07 7.85
CA ASP A 23 -5.48 4.42 7.17
C ASP A 23 -5.79 5.92 7.22
N GLN A 24 -6.40 6.41 6.13
CA GLN A 24 -6.71 7.83 5.97
C GLN A 24 -7.70 8.35 7.03
N LYS A 25 -8.70 7.54 7.42
CA LYS A 25 -9.75 8.00 8.34
C LYS A 25 -9.21 8.25 9.74
N THR A 26 -8.36 7.36 10.23
CA THR A 26 -7.69 7.54 11.52
C THR A 26 -6.78 8.75 11.48
N LEU A 27 -6.07 9.00 10.37
CA LEU A 27 -5.26 10.21 10.22
C LEU A 27 -6.12 11.48 10.26
N GLU A 28 -7.22 11.52 9.50
CA GLU A 28 -8.19 12.63 9.53
C GLU A 28 -8.75 12.87 10.94
N TYR A 29 -9.11 11.80 11.66
CA TYR A 29 -9.57 11.89 13.05
C TYR A 29 -8.51 12.50 14.00
N LEU A 30 -7.24 12.16 13.80
CA LEU A 30 -6.14 12.67 14.62
C LEU A 30 -5.84 14.14 14.32
N LEU A 31 -5.98 14.56 13.06
CA LEU A 31 -5.72 15.94 12.61
C LEU A 31 -6.90 16.89 12.82
N ASP A 32 -8.09 16.39 13.13
CA ASP A 32 -9.28 17.22 13.32
C ASP A 32 -9.14 18.22 14.49
N GLY A 33 -9.39 19.51 14.21
CA GLY A 33 -9.33 20.60 15.18
C GLY A 33 -7.95 21.24 15.33
N ASP A 34 -7.64 21.71 16.55
CA ASP A 34 -6.36 22.40 16.82
C ASP A 34 -5.15 21.45 16.88
N THR A 35 -5.38 20.12 16.82
CA THR A 35 -4.31 19.12 16.91
C THR A 35 -3.36 19.11 15.72
N GLU A 36 -3.84 19.45 14.51
CA GLU A 36 -2.97 19.56 13.33
C GLU A 36 -1.81 20.54 13.57
N SER A 37 -2.07 21.65 14.26
CA SER A 37 -1.05 22.66 14.57
C SER A 37 0.01 22.23 15.58
N ARG A 38 -0.19 21.09 16.26
CA ARG A 38 0.63 20.62 17.39
C ARG A 38 1.29 19.26 17.15
N MET A 39 1.06 18.63 16.00
CA MET A 39 1.58 17.31 15.67
C MET A 39 2.62 17.40 14.56
N GLU A 40 3.74 16.68 14.75
CA GLU A 40 4.66 16.38 13.65
C GLU A 40 4.18 15.12 12.91
N ILE A 41 3.94 15.24 11.61
CA ILE A 41 3.54 14.11 10.77
C ILE A 41 4.77 13.55 10.05
N ILE A 42 5.18 12.34 10.46
CA ILE A 42 6.23 11.58 9.78
C ILE A 42 5.56 10.53 8.90
N TYR A 43 5.69 10.68 7.58
CA TYR A 43 5.20 9.70 6.61
C TYR A 43 6.24 8.59 6.41
N LEU A 44 5.87 7.36 6.77
CA LEU A 44 6.67 6.15 6.53
C LEU A 44 6.16 5.45 5.27
N GLY A 45 6.75 5.82 4.13
CA GLY A 45 6.44 5.24 2.84
C GLY A 45 7.28 4.01 2.50
N ASP A 46 7.15 3.57 1.25
CA ASP A 46 7.99 2.52 0.69
C ASP A 46 9.47 2.96 0.63
N LEU A 47 10.38 1.99 0.71
CA LEU A 47 11.81 2.21 0.49
C LEU A 47 12.03 2.72 -0.95
N ASN A 48 12.95 3.65 -1.13
CA ASN A 48 13.38 4.01 -2.49
C ASN A 48 14.13 2.83 -3.14
N LYS A 49 14.30 2.88 -4.47
CA LYS A 49 14.94 1.80 -5.26
C LYS A 49 16.29 1.38 -4.67
N ASP A 50 17.19 2.32 -4.41
CA ASP A 50 18.54 2.01 -3.95
C ASP A 50 18.54 1.31 -2.58
N VAL A 51 17.72 1.78 -1.65
CA VAL A 51 17.58 1.19 -0.31
C VAL A 51 16.90 -0.17 -0.38
N ALA A 52 15.88 -0.33 -1.22
CA ALA A 52 15.20 -1.61 -1.43
C ALA A 52 16.13 -2.67 -2.05
N LEU A 53 16.92 -2.30 -3.06
CA LEU A 53 17.90 -3.19 -3.68
C LEU A 53 19.02 -3.55 -2.69
N SER A 54 19.49 -2.59 -1.90
CA SER A 54 20.47 -2.84 -0.83
C SER A 54 19.92 -3.81 0.21
N TYR A 55 18.65 -3.64 0.61
CA TYR A 55 17.95 -4.54 1.52
C TYR A 55 17.87 -5.97 0.95
N LEU A 56 17.42 -6.16 -0.29
CA LEU A 56 17.36 -7.49 -0.93
C LEU A 56 18.74 -8.16 -1.01
N ARG A 57 19.78 -7.41 -1.40
CA ARG A 57 21.16 -7.92 -1.51
C ARG A 57 21.73 -8.33 -0.15
N LYS A 58 21.39 -7.62 0.93
CA LYS A 58 21.76 -8.01 2.30
C LYS A 58 21.21 -9.40 2.67
N HIS A 59 20.10 -9.79 2.05
CA HIS A 59 19.48 -11.11 2.17
C HIS A 59 19.92 -12.09 1.06
N LYS A 60 21.11 -11.87 0.47
CA LYS A 60 21.73 -12.76 -0.53
C LYS A 60 20.96 -12.94 -1.84
N ILE A 61 20.00 -12.08 -2.13
CA ILE A 61 19.39 -12.02 -3.46
C ILE A 61 20.38 -11.36 -4.43
N ASP A 62 20.64 -12.01 -5.57
CA ASP A 62 21.54 -11.45 -6.59
C ASP A 62 20.97 -10.16 -7.20
N ALA A 63 21.84 -9.38 -7.85
CA ALA A 63 21.48 -8.04 -8.32
C ALA A 63 20.35 -8.03 -9.36
N ASP A 64 20.35 -8.97 -10.30
CA ASP A 64 19.39 -9.03 -11.40
C ASP A 64 18.02 -9.48 -10.87
N THR A 65 18.01 -10.48 -9.99
CA THR A 65 16.79 -10.94 -9.31
C THR A 65 16.22 -9.85 -8.40
N ALA A 66 17.08 -9.14 -7.66
CA ALA A 66 16.66 -8.04 -6.79
C ALA A 66 15.99 -6.91 -7.57
N GLU A 67 16.53 -6.56 -8.75
CA GLU A 67 15.93 -5.55 -9.62
C GLU A 67 14.54 -5.96 -10.10
N LYS A 68 14.38 -7.21 -10.58
CA LYS A 68 13.09 -7.74 -11.01
C LYS A 68 12.07 -7.83 -9.87
N ILE A 69 12.49 -8.22 -8.66
CA ILE A 69 11.62 -8.20 -7.49
C ILE A 69 11.14 -6.78 -7.24
N TYR A 70 12.04 -5.80 -7.20
CA TYR A 70 11.68 -4.40 -6.95
C TYR A 70 10.72 -3.84 -8.01
N GLU A 71 10.93 -4.15 -9.29
CA GLU A 71 10.04 -3.72 -10.38
C GLU A 71 8.60 -4.20 -10.17
N VAL A 72 8.44 -5.38 -9.57
CA VAL A 72 7.14 -6.00 -9.36
C VAL A 72 6.52 -5.57 -8.04
N VAL A 73 7.24 -5.67 -6.93
CA VAL A 73 6.64 -5.46 -5.61
C VAL A 73 6.90 -4.06 -5.04
N GLY A 74 7.80 -3.31 -5.65
CA GLY A 74 8.19 -1.98 -5.19
C GLY A 74 9.04 -2.03 -3.93
N GLY A 75 9.09 -0.90 -3.21
CA GLY A 75 9.91 -0.73 -2.01
C GLY A 75 9.25 -1.13 -0.70
N ARG A 76 8.04 -1.70 -0.74
CA ARG A 76 7.28 -2.00 0.47
C ARG A 76 7.95 -3.12 1.26
N ILE A 77 8.42 -2.82 2.47
CA ILE A 77 9.29 -3.73 3.24
C ILE A 77 8.66 -5.10 3.50
N ILE A 78 7.35 -5.16 3.77
CA ILE A 78 6.65 -6.43 3.99
C ILE A 78 6.63 -7.29 2.71
N ASP A 79 6.49 -6.67 1.54
CA ASP A 79 6.47 -7.38 0.26
C ASP A 79 7.87 -7.85 -0.14
N LEU A 80 8.89 -7.01 0.07
CA LEU A 80 10.30 -7.40 -0.09
C LEU A 80 10.65 -8.58 0.82
N SER A 81 10.17 -8.57 2.06
CA SER A 81 10.42 -9.66 3.02
C SER A 81 9.70 -10.95 2.63
N GLN A 82 8.50 -10.85 2.05
CA GLN A 82 7.80 -12.01 1.47
C GLN A 82 8.55 -12.58 0.27
N ALA A 83 9.13 -11.73 -0.57
CA ALA A 83 9.98 -12.18 -1.68
C ALA A 83 11.21 -12.92 -1.14
N ILE A 84 11.96 -12.32 -0.21
CA ILE A 84 13.12 -12.97 0.43
C ILE A 84 12.74 -14.35 0.98
N ASN A 85 11.68 -14.44 1.80
CA ASN A 85 11.23 -15.71 2.37
C ASN A 85 10.84 -16.75 1.31
N HIS A 86 10.34 -16.31 0.15
CA HIS A 86 10.03 -17.21 -0.96
C HIS A 86 11.31 -17.73 -1.61
N PHE A 87 12.28 -16.87 -1.88
CA PHE A 87 13.55 -17.26 -2.50
C PHE A 87 14.40 -18.15 -1.56
N GLU A 88 14.48 -17.82 -0.27
CA GLU A 88 15.18 -18.66 0.73
C GLU A 88 14.62 -20.09 0.82
N ARG A 89 13.33 -20.28 0.53
CA ARG A 89 12.69 -21.61 0.53
C ARG A 89 12.87 -22.38 -0.78
N ASN A 90 13.23 -21.70 -1.86
CA ASN A 90 13.28 -22.23 -3.22
C ASN A 90 14.63 -21.96 -3.90
N ASP A 91 15.72 -21.89 -3.10
CA ASP A 91 17.06 -21.43 -3.49
C ASP A 91 17.69 -22.23 -4.66
N GLU A 92 17.12 -23.40 -4.99
CA GLU A 92 17.56 -24.27 -6.09
C GLU A 92 16.74 -24.11 -7.39
N ASP A 93 15.64 -23.35 -7.40
CA ASP A 93 14.74 -23.23 -8.54
C ASP A 93 14.99 -21.95 -9.37
N LYS A 94 15.43 -22.15 -10.62
CA LYS A 94 15.61 -21.09 -11.63
C LYS A 94 14.29 -20.39 -12.02
N ASN A 95 13.14 -20.99 -11.73
CA ASN A 95 11.81 -20.42 -11.98
C ASN A 95 11.20 -19.71 -10.76
N SER A 96 11.88 -19.69 -9.61
CA SER A 96 11.36 -19.12 -8.35
C SER A 96 10.84 -17.69 -8.49
N LEU A 97 11.43 -16.87 -9.37
CA LEU A 97 10.91 -15.55 -9.67
C LEU A 97 9.51 -15.61 -10.29
N ASN A 98 9.31 -16.32 -11.39
CA ASN A 98 8.02 -16.41 -12.07
C ASN A 98 6.94 -16.98 -11.15
N ASP A 99 7.29 -17.96 -10.33
CA ASP A 99 6.38 -18.53 -9.33
C ASP A 99 5.98 -17.52 -8.27
N TYR A 100 6.94 -16.72 -7.78
CA TYR A 100 6.65 -15.60 -6.89
C TYR A 100 5.73 -14.55 -7.55
N LEU A 101 5.97 -14.19 -8.82
CA LEU A 101 5.14 -13.24 -9.57
C LEU A 101 3.70 -13.74 -9.72
N ASN A 102 3.55 -15.01 -10.09
CA ASN A 102 2.25 -15.68 -10.19
C ASN A 102 1.55 -15.73 -8.83
N MET A 103 2.27 -16.08 -7.78
CA MET A 103 1.75 -16.10 -6.41
C MET A 103 1.25 -14.71 -5.99
N LYS A 104 2.02 -13.65 -6.23
CA LYS A 104 1.66 -12.26 -5.89
C LYS A 104 0.42 -11.81 -6.67
N THR A 105 0.41 -12.04 -7.97
CA THR A 105 -0.72 -11.72 -8.86
C THR A 105 -2.00 -12.44 -8.43
N ASN A 106 -1.91 -13.75 -8.17
CA ASN A 106 -3.03 -14.55 -7.68
C ASN A 106 -3.51 -14.10 -6.30
N SER A 107 -2.61 -13.66 -5.42
CA SER A 107 -2.99 -13.08 -4.12
C SER A 107 -3.80 -11.80 -4.29
N ILE A 108 -3.44 -10.94 -5.25
CA ILE A 108 -4.19 -9.72 -5.58
C ILE A 108 -5.57 -10.09 -6.13
N PHE A 109 -5.66 -11.01 -7.09
CA PHE A 109 -6.96 -11.47 -7.61
C PHE A 109 -7.85 -12.04 -6.52
N LYS A 110 -7.32 -12.90 -5.62
CA LYS A 110 -8.08 -13.44 -4.49
C LYS A 110 -8.62 -12.35 -3.55
N LYS A 111 -7.85 -11.28 -3.32
CA LYS A 111 -8.32 -10.13 -2.53
C LYS A 111 -9.48 -9.40 -3.21
N LEU A 112 -9.45 -9.31 -4.54
CA LEU A 112 -10.49 -8.67 -5.33
C LEU A 112 -11.75 -9.53 -5.45
N ASP A 113 -11.61 -10.85 -5.64
CA ASP A 113 -12.71 -11.78 -5.92
C ASP A 113 -13.72 -11.92 -4.76
N ASN A 114 -13.32 -11.56 -3.54
CA ASN A 114 -14.20 -11.54 -2.38
C ASN A 114 -15.31 -10.47 -2.45
N HIS A 115 -15.29 -9.58 -3.45
CA HIS A 115 -16.34 -8.57 -3.68
C HIS A 115 -16.59 -8.34 -5.18
N ARG A 116 -17.87 -8.29 -5.58
CA ARG A 116 -18.24 -7.91 -6.95
C ARG A 116 -18.11 -6.41 -7.13
N TYR A 117 -16.94 -5.95 -7.55
CA TYR A 117 -16.77 -4.57 -8.00
C TYR A 117 -17.52 -4.33 -9.31
N ASN A 118 -18.23 -3.22 -9.40
CA ASN A 118 -18.87 -2.80 -10.64
C ASN A 118 -17.80 -2.52 -11.72
N LYS A 119 -18.13 -2.77 -12.99
CA LYS A 119 -17.21 -2.51 -14.11
C LYS A 119 -16.69 -1.07 -14.11
N SER A 120 -17.56 -0.09 -13.86
CA SER A 120 -17.18 1.32 -13.76
C SER A 120 -16.19 1.61 -12.63
N HIS A 121 -16.26 0.87 -11.50
CA HIS A 121 -15.34 1.02 -10.38
C HIS A 121 -13.94 0.51 -10.75
N LEU A 122 -13.89 -0.64 -11.43
CA LEU A 122 -12.64 -1.20 -11.94
C LEU A 122 -12.02 -0.32 -13.03
N GLU A 123 -12.84 0.25 -13.91
CA GLU A 123 -12.40 1.23 -14.92
C GLU A 123 -11.82 2.49 -14.28
N PHE A 124 -12.50 3.03 -13.25
CA PHE A 124 -11.97 4.17 -12.49
C PHE A 124 -10.60 3.86 -11.90
N LEU A 125 -10.47 2.73 -11.20
CA LEU A 125 -9.22 2.31 -10.57
C LEU A 125 -8.10 2.09 -11.59
N ARG A 126 -8.40 1.47 -12.73
CA ARG A 126 -7.47 1.29 -13.85
C ARG A 126 -6.99 2.62 -14.41
N ASN A 127 -7.89 3.57 -14.68
CA ASN A 127 -7.54 4.89 -15.18
C ASN A 127 -6.65 5.67 -14.20
N HIS A 128 -6.61 5.25 -12.93
CA HIS A 128 -5.79 5.83 -11.88
C HIS A 128 -4.61 4.94 -11.45
N ALA A 129 -4.26 3.89 -12.20
CA ALA A 129 -3.15 2.99 -11.86
C ALA A 129 -1.82 3.73 -11.62
N HIS A 130 -1.57 4.79 -12.38
CA HIS A 130 -0.32 5.54 -12.36
C HIS A 130 -0.42 6.93 -11.72
N GLN A 131 -1.56 7.29 -11.12
CA GLN A 131 -1.77 8.60 -10.49
C GLN A 131 -2.49 8.48 -9.15
N THR A 132 -2.29 9.47 -8.27
CA THR A 132 -3.02 9.52 -7.01
C THR A 132 -4.41 10.13 -7.20
N PHE A 133 -5.41 9.67 -6.45
CA PHE A 133 -6.78 10.21 -6.48
C PHE A 133 -7.32 10.46 -5.07
N SER A 134 -8.24 11.41 -4.93
CA SER A 134 -8.85 11.68 -3.61
C SER A 134 -10.05 10.77 -3.34
N ARG A 135 -10.39 10.61 -2.05
CA ARG A 135 -11.66 9.97 -1.63
C ARG A 135 -12.89 10.64 -2.26
N SER A 136 -12.88 11.97 -2.36
CA SER A 136 -14.00 12.72 -2.95
C SER A 136 -14.12 12.50 -4.45
N GLU A 137 -13.00 12.35 -5.15
CA GLU A 137 -12.96 12.03 -6.57
C GLU A 137 -13.50 10.63 -6.86
N SER A 138 -13.10 9.62 -6.10
CA SER A 138 -13.61 8.27 -6.30
C SER A 138 -15.10 8.15 -6.02
N ILE A 139 -15.61 8.81 -4.98
CA ILE A 139 -17.05 8.83 -4.66
C ILE A 139 -17.86 9.52 -5.77
N ARG A 140 -17.37 10.63 -6.32
CA ARG A 140 -18.01 11.28 -7.49
C ARG A 140 -18.07 10.38 -8.72
N ASN A 141 -17.15 9.43 -8.85
CA ASN A 141 -17.10 8.45 -9.92
C ASN A 141 -17.80 7.12 -9.57
N GLY A 142 -18.57 7.10 -8.47
CA GLY A 142 -19.43 5.98 -8.10
C GLY A 142 -18.81 4.96 -7.15
N LEU A 143 -17.49 5.01 -6.89
CA LEU A 143 -16.84 4.11 -5.94
C LEU A 143 -17.29 4.46 -4.51
N LEU A 144 -17.96 3.52 -3.86
CA LEU A 144 -18.58 3.73 -2.56
C LEU A 144 -17.49 3.85 -1.48
N GLY A 145 -17.75 4.66 -0.46
CA GLY A 145 -16.77 4.93 0.60
C GLY A 145 -16.27 3.68 1.32
N TYR A 146 -17.14 2.68 1.50
CA TYR A 146 -16.76 1.41 2.13
C TYR A 146 -15.92 0.51 1.20
N GLU A 147 -16.07 0.62 -0.13
CA GLU A 147 -15.24 -0.13 -1.09
C GLU A 147 -13.80 0.37 -1.05
N LEU A 148 -13.59 1.68 -0.91
CA LEU A 148 -12.26 2.25 -0.68
C LEU A 148 -11.62 1.73 0.59
N ASP A 149 -12.36 1.74 1.70
CA ASP A 149 -11.87 1.26 3.00
C ASP A 149 -11.49 -0.22 2.92
N GLU A 150 -12.29 -1.01 2.19
CA GLU A 150 -12.00 -2.42 1.95
C GLU A 150 -10.72 -2.60 1.13
N LEU A 151 -10.57 -1.86 0.02
CA LEU A 151 -9.37 -1.90 -0.83
C LEU A 151 -8.11 -1.48 -0.07
N GLU A 152 -8.21 -0.47 0.81
CA GLU A 152 -7.15 -0.04 1.72
C GLU A 152 -6.80 -1.13 2.73
N SER A 153 -7.79 -1.71 3.41
CA SER A 153 -7.58 -2.80 4.39
C SER A 153 -6.95 -4.06 3.78
N LYS A 154 -7.24 -4.32 2.50
CA LYS A 154 -6.65 -5.42 1.73
C LYS A 154 -5.26 -5.10 1.18
N ASN A 155 -4.73 -3.90 1.41
CA ASN A 155 -3.48 -3.39 0.83
C ASN A 155 -3.49 -3.39 -0.71
N ILE A 156 -4.67 -3.22 -1.33
CA ILE A 156 -4.80 -2.96 -2.77
C ILE A 156 -4.51 -1.48 -3.02
N LEU A 157 -5.11 -0.62 -2.20
CA LEU A 157 -4.83 0.80 -2.14
C LEU A 157 -4.05 1.15 -0.86
N THR A 158 -3.41 2.31 -0.88
CA THR A 158 -2.66 2.87 0.23
C THR A 158 -2.71 4.40 0.16
N VAL A 159 -2.42 5.08 1.27
CA VAL A 159 -2.38 6.54 1.34
C VAL A 159 -0.97 7.01 0.99
N ALA A 160 -0.87 7.86 -0.03
CA ALA A 160 0.36 8.55 -0.42
C ALA A 160 0.63 9.75 0.50
N LYS A 161 1.85 10.29 0.44
CA LYS A 161 2.29 11.44 1.27
C LYS A 161 1.38 12.68 1.14
N ASN A 162 0.73 12.86 0.00
CA ASN A 162 -0.22 13.96 -0.25
C ASN A 162 -1.65 13.66 0.24
N LEU A 163 -1.84 12.63 1.08
CA LEU A 163 -3.11 12.19 1.65
C LEU A 163 -4.14 11.73 0.60
N LYS A 164 -3.65 11.35 -0.57
CA LYS A 164 -4.46 10.76 -1.64
C LYS A 164 -4.22 9.27 -1.72
N PHE A 165 -5.17 8.53 -2.29
CA PHE A 165 -5.01 7.12 -2.56
C PHE A 165 -4.08 6.87 -3.74
N THR A 166 -3.31 5.80 -3.63
CA THR A 166 -2.58 5.17 -4.73
C THR A 166 -2.58 3.65 -4.53
N PHE A 167 -2.04 2.91 -5.50
CA PHE A 167 -1.92 1.46 -5.39
C PHE A 167 -0.80 1.04 -4.45
N GLY A 168 -1.05 -0.01 -3.66
CA GLY A 168 -0.14 -0.49 -2.64
C GLY A 168 1.14 -1.16 -3.14
N SER A 169 1.20 -1.53 -4.43
CA SER A 169 2.41 -2.07 -5.07
C SER A 169 2.37 -1.90 -6.60
N PRO A 170 3.52 -1.95 -7.31
CA PRO A 170 3.55 -1.99 -8.78
C PRO A 170 2.79 -3.19 -9.36
N ALA A 171 2.85 -4.36 -8.73
CA ALA A 171 2.10 -5.55 -9.14
C ALA A 171 0.59 -5.31 -9.11
N THR A 172 0.10 -4.57 -8.10
CA THR A 172 -1.31 -4.20 -8.06
C THR A 172 -1.67 -3.28 -9.22
N LYS A 173 -0.82 -2.29 -9.56
CA LYS A 173 -1.03 -1.43 -10.74
C LYS A 173 -1.12 -2.28 -12.02
N TYR A 174 -0.15 -3.18 -12.21
CA TYR A 174 -0.10 -4.09 -13.35
C TYR A 174 -1.38 -4.94 -13.47
N VAL A 175 -1.89 -5.48 -12.35
CA VAL A 175 -3.16 -6.23 -12.36
C VAL A 175 -4.32 -5.35 -12.84
N PHE A 176 -4.40 -4.09 -12.41
CA PHE A 176 -5.44 -3.15 -12.84
C PHE A 176 -5.29 -2.68 -14.29
N ASP A 177 -4.07 -2.50 -14.78
CA ASP A 177 -3.81 -2.17 -16.19
C ASP A 177 -4.34 -3.25 -17.14
N ASN A 178 -4.26 -4.52 -16.71
CA ASN A 178 -4.58 -5.71 -17.50
C ASN A 178 -5.94 -6.36 -17.14
N LEU A 179 -6.64 -5.87 -16.12
CA LEU A 179 -7.89 -6.43 -15.57
C LEU A 179 -9.06 -6.48 -16.57
N LEU A 180 -9.05 -5.62 -17.59
CA LEU A 180 -10.12 -5.47 -18.60
C LEU A 180 -9.71 -5.98 -20.00
N GLN A 181 -8.58 -6.68 -20.12
CA GLN A 181 -8.17 -7.33 -21.38
C GLN A 181 -8.71 -8.77 -21.52
N GLN A 182 -9.48 -9.24 -20.53
CA GLN A 182 -10.20 -10.53 -20.53
C GLN A 182 -11.70 -10.29 -20.76
#